data_AF-A0A2D5EQM4-F1
#
_entry.id   AF-A0A2D5EQM4-F1
#
_cell.length_a   1.000
_cell.length_b   1.000
_cell.length_c   1.000
_cell.angle_alpha   90.00
_cell.angle_beta   90.00
_cell.angle_gamma   90.00
#
_symmetry.space_group_name_H-M   'P 1'
#
loop_
_entity.id
_entity.type
_entity.pdbx_description
1 polymer ?
#
loop_
_entity_poly.entity_id
_entity_poly.type
_entity_poly.pdbx_seq_one_letter_code
_entity_poly.pdbx_strand_id
1 'polypeptide(L)'
;MFGSLKPAPGPQLGLPSKPVHFERYLASTPEGLHEQMQKAHGEDYGQALIDGDPEVDLEQVGRAIGETSQVYLSAEGEVLHAPPKLVEVILDPEGEEKERRDWEDKQANVNDELPVRWTGRKMKKEDALHRFVFSRTIQIAHSDGLTYDYLYGIASELAESGEMVLMGGGPKGKDPLVFQTNGTPYRGFLEGRVDGKRYQLLLHLSNMELKRPAPAEEEGK
;
A
#
# COMPACT_ATOMS: atom_id res chain seq x y z
N MET A 1 -22.46 -3.26 -39.31
CA MET A 1 -23.38 -3.96 -38.39
C MET A 1 -22.52 -4.93 -37.58
N PHE A 2 -22.00 -4.49 -36.42
CA PHE A 2 -21.16 -5.34 -35.57
C PHE A 2 -22.07 -6.23 -34.74
N GLY A 3 -22.18 -7.51 -35.10
CA GLY A 3 -22.90 -8.50 -34.30
C GLY A 3 -22.12 -8.77 -33.02
N SER A 4 -22.74 -8.54 -31.86
CA SER A 4 -22.19 -8.96 -30.58
C SER A 4 -22.08 -10.49 -30.57
N LEU A 5 -20.85 -11.01 -30.60
CA LEU A 5 -20.58 -12.43 -30.39
C LEU A 5 -20.97 -12.76 -28.94
N LYS A 6 -21.97 -13.62 -28.75
CA LYS A 6 -22.28 -14.13 -27.41
C LYS A 6 -21.04 -14.83 -26.85
N PRO A 7 -20.55 -14.46 -25.67
CA PRO A 7 -19.42 -15.14 -25.07
C PRO A 7 -19.76 -16.62 -24.85
N ALA A 8 -18.76 -17.48 -24.99
CA ALA A 8 -18.91 -18.90 -24.66
C ALA A 8 -19.38 -19.03 -23.19
N PRO A 9 -20.22 -20.04 -22.88
CA PRO A 9 -20.63 -20.27 -21.50
C PRO A 9 -19.40 -20.50 -20.62
N GLY A 10 -19.42 -19.90 -19.42
CA GLY A 10 -18.38 -20.13 -18.42
C GLY A 10 -18.31 -21.60 -17.98
N PRO A 11 -17.23 -21.98 -17.28
CA PRO A 11 -17.09 -23.34 -16.75
C PRO A 11 -18.28 -23.69 -15.83
N GLN A 12 -18.85 -24.88 -16.02
CA GLN A 12 -19.92 -25.39 -15.16
C GLN A 12 -19.34 -25.89 -13.84
N LEU A 13 -19.95 -25.47 -12.72
CA LEU A 13 -19.61 -25.97 -11.40
C LEU A 13 -20.25 -27.34 -11.16
N GLY A 14 -19.44 -28.32 -10.73
CA GLY A 14 -19.89 -29.67 -10.39
C GLY A 14 -19.38 -30.76 -11.33
N LEU A 15 -19.81 -32.00 -11.08
CA LEU A 15 -19.54 -33.13 -11.97
C LEU A 15 -20.51 -33.12 -13.17
N PRO A 16 -20.15 -33.70 -14.32
CA PRO A 16 -21.10 -33.89 -15.41
C PRO A 16 -22.38 -34.55 -14.90
N SER A 17 -23.54 -33.96 -15.19
CA SER A 17 -24.89 -34.35 -14.69
C SER A 17 -25.20 -34.12 -13.20
N LYS A 18 -24.30 -33.52 -12.42
CA LYS A 18 -24.52 -33.15 -11.01
C LYS A 18 -24.23 -31.66 -10.80
N PRO A 19 -25.23 -30.78 -11.03
CA PRO A 19 -25.05 -29.35 -10.82
C PRO A 19 -24.81 -29.08 -9.33
N VAL A 20 -23.84 -28.21 -9.04
CA VAL A 20 -23.59 -27.69 -7.70
C VAL A 20 -23.99 -26.21 -7.69
N HIS A 21 -24.67 -25.79 -6.64
CA HIS A 21 -25.04 -24.40 -6.40
C HIS A 21 -24.45 -23.95 -5.06
N PHE A 22 -24.10 -22.67 -4.98
CA PHE A 22 -23.68 -22.05 -3.73
C PHE A 22 -24.89 -21.37 -3.11
N GLU A 23 -25.27 -21.81 -1.92
CA GLU A 23 -26.28 -21.15 -1.10
C GLU A 23 -25.61 -20.47 0.09
N ARG A 24 -26.17 -19.33 0.48
CA ARG A 24 -25.76 -18.62 1.68
C ARG A 24 -26.88 -18.72 2.70
N TYR A 25 -26.54 -18.97 3.95
CA TYR A 25 -27.51 -19.05 5.04
C TYR A 25 -27.13 -18.06 6.15
N LEU A 26 -28.13 -17.50 6.82
CA LEU A 26 -27.91 -16.65 7.99
C LEU A 26 -27.35 -17.51 9.13
N ALA A 27 -26.15 -17.16 9.60
CA ALA A 27 -25.46 -17.92 10.65
C ALA A 27 -25.85 -17.48 12.07
N SER A 28 -26.07 -16.17 12.28
CA SER A 28 -26.41 -15.58 13.58
C SER A 28 -27.04 -14.21 13.39
N THR A 29 -27.80 -13.75 14.38
CA THR A 29 -28.24 -12.35 14.53
C THR A 29 -27.28 -11.57 15.45
N PRO A 30 -27.38 -10.23 15.53
CA PRO A 30 -26.57 -9.43 16.46
C PRO A 30 -26.65 -9.87 17.93
N GLU A 31 -27.79 -10.41 18.35
CA GLU A 31 -28.03 -10.91 19.71
C GLU A 31 -27.20 -12.17 20.02
N GLY A 32 -26.92 -12.99 19.01
CA GLY A 32 -26.05 -14.17 19.14
C GLY A 32 -24.54 -13.86 19.11
N LEU A 33 -24.15 -12.58 18.94
CA LEU A 33 -22.74 -12.18 18.94
C LEU A 33 -22.18 -12.10 20.36
N HIS A 34 -20.87 -12.32 20.48
CA HIS A 34 -20.15 -12.40 21.75
C HIS A 34 -20.50 -11.28 22.75
N GLU A 35 -20.50 -10.01 22.32
CA GLU A 35 -20.77 -8.89 23.22
C GLU A 35 -22.18 -8.94 23.84
N GLN A 36 -23.17 -9.42 23.10
CA GLN A 36 -24.54 -9.52 23.59
C GLN A 36 -24.74 -10.78 24.44
N MET A 37 -24.13 -11.90 24.03
CA MET A 37 -24.11 -13.13 24.81
C MET A 37 -23.44 -12.92 26.18
N GLN A 38 -22.33 -12.20 26.21
CA GLN A 38 -21.61 -11.86 27.44
C GLN A 38 -22.46 -10.97 28.37
N LYS A 39 -23.20 -10.01 27.81
CA LYS A 39 -24.13 -9.16 28.59
C LYS A 39 -25.30 -9.96 29.16
N ALA A 40 -25.83 -10.92 28.41
CA ALA A 40 -26.98 -11.71 28.81
C ALA A 40 -26.64 -12.83 29.80
N HIS A 41 -25.50 -13.50 29.63
CA HIS A 41 -25.14 -14.72 30.36
C HIS A 41 -23.88 -14.59 31.23
N GLY A 42 -23.19 -13.45 31.22
CA GLY A 42 -21.95 -13.19 31.96
C GLY A 42 -20.68 -13.48 31.16
N GLU A 43 -19.50 -13.30 31.76
CA GLU A 43 -18.21 -13.53 31.08
C GLU A 43 -17.96 -14.99 30.68
N ASP A 44 -18.40 -15.93 31.52
CA ASP A 44 -18.28 -17.37 31.28
C ASP A 44 -19.66 -17.99 31.05
N TYR A 45 -20.09 -17.94 29.80
CA TYR A 45 -21.38 -18.48 29.36
C TYR A 45 -21.24 -19.82 28.63
N GLY A 46 -20.10 -20.51 28.76
CA GLY A 46 -19.84 -21.78 28.06
C GLY A 46 -20.84 -22.88 28.40
N GLN A 47 -21.29 -22.96 29.65
CA GLN A 47 -22.33 -23.91 30.06
C GLN A 47 -23.69 -23.59 29.41
N ALA A 48 -24.01 -22.30 29.22
CA ALA A 48 -25.25 -21.90 28.57
C ALA A 48 -25.29 -22.32 27.10
N LEU A 49 -24.15 -22.25 26.40
CA LEU A 49 -24.00 -22.79 25.03
C LEU A 49 -24.32 -24.28 24.98
N ILE A 50 -23.72 -25.06 25.88
CA ILE A 50 -23.91 -26.51 25.96
C ILE A 50 -25.38 -26.88 26.25
N ASP A 51 -26.03 -26.13 27.13
CA ASP A 51 -27.34 -26.49 27.65
C ASP A 51 -28.48 -26.18 26.67
N GLY A 52 -28.31 -25.23 25.74
CA GLY A 52 -29.43 -24.83 24.90
C GLY A 52 -29.16 -23.89 23.73
N ASP A 53 -27.90 -23.77 23.26
CA ASP A 53 -27.54 -22.98 22.08
C ASP A 53 -28.20 -21.56 22.04
N PRO A 54 -28.11 -20.75 23.12
CA PRO A 54 -28.76 -19.45 23.22
C PRO A 54 -28.30 -18.41 22.19
N GLU A 55 -27.18 -18.66 21.49
CA GLU A 55 -26.71 -17.88 20.35
C GLU A 55 -27.51 -18.15 19.06
N VAL A 56 -28.28 -19.24 19.01
CA VAL A 56 -29.02 -19.67 17.82
C VAL A 56 -30.47 -19.20 17.92
N ASP A 57 -30.79 -18.13 17.21
CA ASP A 57 -32.17 -17.74 16.94
C ASP A 57 -32.82 -18.76 15.98
N LEU A 58 -33.56 -19.73 16.53
CA LEU A 58 -34.22 -20.80 15.78
C LEU A 58 -35.23 -20.29 14.74
N GLU A 59 -35.73 -19.06 14.86
CA GLU A 59 -36.64 -18.50 13.87
C GLU A 59 -35.88 -17.91 12.67
N GLN A 60 -34.61 -17.53 12.85
CA GLN A 60 -33.84 -16.76 11.86
C GLN A 60 -32.62 -17.47 11.30
N VAL A 61 -31.88 -18.21 12.11
CA VAL A 61 -30.69 -18.96 11.68
C VAL A 61 -31.10 -20.03 10.65
N GLY A 62 -30.29 -20.20 9.62
CA GLY A 62 -30.56 -21.13 8.52
C GLY A 62 -31.49 -20.57 7.43
N ARG A 63 -31.96 -19.32 7.54
CA ARG A 63 -32.67 -18.64 6.44
C ARG A 63 -31.74 -18.45 5.24
N ALA A 64 -32.21 -18.79 4.04
CA ALA A 64 -31.46 -18.60 2.81
C ALA A 64 -31.31 -17.11 2.48
N ILE A 65 -30.09 -16.69 2.15
CA ILE A 65 -29.73 -15.32 1.79
C ILE A 65 -29.56 -15.26 0.27
N GLY A 66 -30.52 -14.61 -0.38
CA GLY A 66 -30.51 -14.32 -1.82
C GLY A 66 -29.51 -13.22 -2.19
N GLU A 67 -29.83 -12.40 -3.20
CA GLU A 67 -28.96 -11.27 -3.59
C GLU A 67 -28.82 -10.25 -2.44
N THR A 68 -27.60 -9.81 -2.19
CA THR A 68 -27.28 -8.85 -1.12
C THR A 68 -26.74 -7.56 -1.72
N SER A 69 -27.22 -6.41 -1.24
CA SER A 69 -26.62 -5.12 -1.53
C SER A 69 -25.67 -4.72 -0.40
N GLN A 70 -24.50 -4.19 -0.75
CA GLN A 70 -23.60 -3.60 0.23
C GLN A 70 -24.13 -2.22 0.62
N VAL A 71 -24.34 -1.99 1.92
CA VAL A 71 -24.62 -0.68 2.51
C VAL A 71 -23.49 -0.29 3.44
N TYR A 72 -23.19 1.00 3.49
CA TYR A 72 -22.21 1.53 4.44
C TYR A 72 -22.95 2.07 5.67
N LEU A 73 -22.36 1.89 6.85
CA LEU A 73 -22.88 2.42 8.10
C LEU A 73 -21.98 3.56 8.60
N SER A 74 -22.56 4.55 9.29
CA SER A 74 -21.80 5.55 10.05
C SER A 74 -21.14 4.91 11.28
N ALA A 75 -20.32 5.69 12.01
CA ALA A 75 -19.73 5.22 13.27
C ALA A 75 -20.80 4.88 14.34
N GLU A 76 -21.97 5.49 14.23
CA GLU A 76 -23.15 5.29 15.07
C GLU A 76 -24.06 4.14 14.58
N GLY A 77 -23.72 3.51 13.46
CA GLY A 77 -24.49 2.39 12.88
C GLY A 77 -25.63 2.81 11.96
N GLU A 78 -25.74 4.10 11.58
CA GLU A 78 -26.79 4.60 10.70
C GLU A 78 -26.46 4.32 9.22
N VAL A 79 -27.46 3.97 8.41
CA VAL A 79 -27.27 3.68 6.99
C VAL A 79 -26.86 4.95 6.23
N LEU A 80 -25.73 4.89 5.53
CA LEU A 80 -25.28 5.97 4.67
C LEU A 80 -26.06 5.95 3.34
N HIS A 81 -26.66 7.10 3.01
CA HIS A 81 -27.41 7.30 1.76
C HIS A 81 -26.54 7.77 0.58
N ALA A 82 -25.25 7.97 0.81
CA ALA A 82 -24.27 8.34 -0.20
C ALA A 82 -22.99 7.52 -0.01
N PRO A 83 -22.25 7.21 -1.09
CA PRO A 83 -20.95 6.58 -0.99
C PRO A 83 -20.00 7.41 -0.10
N PRO A 84 -19.17 6.75 0.74
CA PRO A 84 -18.18 7.47 1.53
C PRO A 84 -17.20 8.20 0.61
N LYS A 85 -16.83 9.43 0.98
CA LYS A 85 -15.79 10.19 0.29
C LYS A 85 -14.42 9.79 0.84
N LEU A 86 -13.55 9.27 -0.02
CA LEU A 86 -12.16 9.03 0.34
C LEU A 86 -11.41 10.37 0.44
N VAL A 87 -10.71 10.56 1.55
CA VAL A 87 -9.91 11.75 1.84
C VAL A 87 -8.54 11.34 2.34
N GLU A 88 -7.52 12.12 1.97
CA GLU A 88 -6.17 11.97 2.49
C GLU A 88 -6.00 12.94 3.67
N VAL A 89 -5.62 12.39 4.83
CA VAL A 89 -5.32 13.15 6.06
C VAL A 89 -3.81 13.15 6.28
N ILE A 90 -3.22 14.33 6.36
CA ILE A 90 -1.79 14.53 6.63
C ILE A 90 -1.64 14.90 8.09
N LEU A 91 -0.94 14.04 8.82
CA LEU A 91 -0.62 14.26 10.23
C LEU A 91 0.75 14.95 10.36
N ASP A 92 0.93 15.70 11.44
CA ASP A 92 2.22 16.20 11.87
C ASP A 92 2.99 15.13 12.69
N PRO A 93 4.26 15.39 13.08
CA PRO A 93 5.04 14.45 13.89
C PRO A 93 4.44 14.14 15.27
N GLU A 94 3.62 15.04 15.81
CA GLU A 94 2.93 14.91 17.09
C GLU A 94 1.65 14.06 16.97
N GLY A 95 1.19 13.82 15.74
CA GLY A 95 0.01 13.02 15.41
C GLY A 95 -1.25 13.83 15.17
N GLU A 96 -1.16 15.16 15.16
CA GLU A 96 -2.28 16.07 14.93
C GLU A 96 -2.54 16.28 13.43
N GLU A 97 -3.81 16.48 13.07
CA GLU A 97 -4.20 16.70 11.68
C GLU A 97 -3.74 18.07 11.18
N LYS A 98 -2.81 18.05 10.22
CA LYS A 98 -2.25 19.25 9.60
C LYS A 98 -3.01 19.68 8.34
N GLU A 99 -3.43 18.71 7.52
CA GLU A 99 -4.10 18.97 6.25
C GLU A 99 -5.05 17.82 5.92
N ARG A 100 -6.19 18.15 5.30
CA ARG A 100 -7.13 17.18 4.74
C ARG A 100 -7.48 17.58 3.32
N ARG A 101 -7.40 16.63 2.40
CA ARG A 101 -7.68 16.86 0.98
C ARG A 101 -8.37 15.67 0.34
N ASP A 102 -8.87 15.88 -0.87
CA ASP A 102 -9.49 14.83 -1.67
C ASP A 102 -8.45 13.82 -2.14
N TRP A 103 -8.81 12.53 -2.13
CA TRP A 103 -7.93 11.49 -2.67
C TRP A 103 -7.78 11.64 -4.18
N GLU A 104 -6.54 11.56 -4.67
CA GLU A 104 -6.21 11.56 -6.08
C GLU A 104 -5.49 10.26 -6.46
N ASP A 105 -5.99 9.59 -7.50
CA ASP A 105 -5.33 8.40 -8.04
C ASP A 105 -4.01 8.76 -8.73
N LYS A 106 -2.94 8.05 -8.37
CA LYS A 106 -1.60 8.24 -8.92
C LYS A 106 -1.19 7.01 -9.71
N GLN A 107 -0.91 7.19 -10.99
CA GLN A 107 -0.39 6.11 -11.83
C GLN A 107 1.09 5.82 -11.54
N ALA A 108 1.50 4.59 -11.81
CA ALA A 108 2.93 4.25 -11.85
C ALA A 108 3.61 5.04 -12.98
N ASN A 109 4.82 5.53 -12.73
CA ASN A 109 5.60 6.33 -13.68
C ASN A 109 7.03 5.81 -13.90
N VAL A 110 7.26 4.55 -13.51
CA VAL A 110 8.50 3.81 -13.73
C VAL A 110 8.16 2.51 -14.44
N ASN A 111 8.45 2.44 -15.74
CA ASN A 111 8.28 1.25 -16.57
C ASN A 111 9.12 1.38 -17.86
N ASP A 112 8.94 0.46 -18.81
CA ASP A 112 9.70 0.44 -20.07
C ASP A 112 9.46 1.69 -20.95
N GLU A 113 8.25 2.27 -20.90
CA GLU A 113 7.91 3.50 -21.63
C GLU A 113 8.41 4.77 -20.89
N LEU A 114 8.42 4.71 -19.56
CA LEU A 114 8.83 5.78 -18.65
C LEU A 114 10.01 5.30 -17.78
N PRO A 115 11.23 5.20 -18.33
CA PRO A 115 12.38 4.73 -17.57
C PRO A 115 12.79 5.75 -16.49
N VAL A 116 13.45 5.27 -15.44
CA VAL A 116 14.10 6.13 -14.45
C VAL A 116 15.18 6.96 -15.14
N ARG A 117 15.17 8.28 -14.92
CA ARG A 117 16.08 9.22 -15.58
C ARG A 117 17.15 9.72 -14.63
N TRP A 118 18.37 9.76 -15.15
CA TRP A 118 19.50 10.46 -14.56
C TRP A 118 19.27 11.97 -14.61
N THR A 119 19.15 12.63 -13.47
CA THR A 119 18.86 14.09 -13.45
C THR A 119 20.12 14.95 -13.52
N GLY A 120 21.30 14.35 -13.32
CA GLY A 120 22.57 15.07 -13.18
C GLY A 120 22.74 15.86 -11.88
N ARG A 121 21.71 15.89 -11.01
CA ARG A 121 21.78 16.57 -9.72
C ARG A 121 22.51 15.69 -8.72
N LYS A 122 23.78 16.00 -8.50
CA LYS A 122 24.64 15.33 -7.52
C LYS A 122 24.46 15.92 -6.12
N MET A 123 24.66 15.08 -5.11
CA MET A 123 24.65 15.44 -3.70
C MET A 123 25.67 14.58 -2.96
N LYS A 124 26.46 15.17 -2.05
CA LYS A 124 27.39 14.40 -1.23
C LYS A 124 26.65 13.35 -0.40
N LYS A 125 27.29 12.18 -0.21
CA LYS A 125 26.70 11.09 0.58
C LYS A 125 26.33 11.53 2.00
N GLU A 126 27.22 12.25 2.66
CA GLU A 126 27.02 12.79 4.01
C GLU A 126 25.79 13.71 4.07
N ASP A 127 25.69 14.68 3.16
CA ASP A 127 24.56 15.61 3.11
C ASP A 127 23.23 14.90 2.94
N ALA A 128 23.19 13.88 2.08
CA ALA A 128 21.98 13.10 1.85
C ALA A 128 21.58 12.27 3.08
N LEU A 129 22.54 11.65 3.77
CA LEU A 129 22.30 10.88 5.00
C LEU A 129 21.81 11.75 6.16
N HIS A 130 22.25 13.01 6.23
CA HIS A 130 21.79 13.96 7.24
C HIS A 130 20.44 14.59 6.93
N ARG A 131 20.01 14.57 5.66
CA ARG A 131 18.79 15.24 5.21
C ARG A 131 17.63 14.31 4.95
N PHE A 132 17.87 13.06 4.59
CA PHE A 132 16.80 12.16 4.14
C PHE A 132 16.76 10.88 4.97
N VAL A 133 15.55 10.38 5.21
CA VAL A 133 15.35 9.04 5.77
C VAL A 133 15.14 8.07 4.61
N PHE A 134 16.07 7.14 4.44
CA PHE A 134 15.98 6.11 3.41
C PHE A 134 15.16 4.92 3.94
N SER A 135 13.97 4.72 3.40
CA SER A 135 13.04 3.67 3.82
C SER A 135 13.19 2.38 3.01
N ARG A 136 13.74 2.47 1.79
CA ARG A 136 13.97 1.30 0.92
C ARG A 136 15.23 1.49 0.08
N THR A 137 15.90 0.39 -0.24
CA THR A 137 17.02 0.37 -1.19
C THR A 137 16.80 -0.71 -2.24
N ILE A 138 17.05 -0.39 -3.50
CA ILE A 138 16.98 -1.33 -4.63
C ILE A 138 18.37 -1.44 -5.23
N GLN A 139 18.89 -2.66 -5.37
CA GLN A 139 20.14 -2.88 -6.08
C GLN A 139 19.89 -3.01 -7.59
N ILE A 140 20.62 -2.25 -8.40
CA ILE A 140 20.58 -2.34 -9.85
C ILE A 140 21.69 -3.28 -10.31
N ALA A 141 21.32 -4.32 -11.06
CA ALA A 141 22.23 -5.33 -11.58
C ALA A 141 22.23 -5.30 -13.12
N HIS A 142 23.36 -5.70 -13.70
CA HIS A 142 23.48 -5.91 -15.14
C HIS A 142 22.81 -7.23 -15.55
N SER A 143 22.35 -7.31 -16.78
CA SER A 143 21.83 -8.54 -17.39
C SER A 143 22.87 -9.25 -18.26
N ASP A 144 23.87 -8.52 -18.74
CA ASP A 144 24.87 -8.98 -19.70
C ASP A 144 26.17 -8.18 -19.58
N GLY A 145 27.17 -8.50 -20.41
CA GLY A 145 28.48 -7.85 -20.37
C GLY A 145 28.46 -6.37 -20.79
N LEU A 146 27.57 -5.98 -21.71
CA LEU A 146 27.48 -4.58 -22.16
C LEU A 146 26.88 -3.69 -21.08
N THR A 147 25.81 -4.16 -20.45
CA THR A 147 25.19 -3.50 -19.30
C THR A 147 26.11 -3.50 -18.08
N TYR A 148 26.96 -4.52 -17.90
CA TYR A 148 28.00 -4.53 -16.89
C TYR A 148 28.95 -3.34 -17.04
N ASP A 149 29.54 -3.13 -18.22
CA ASP A 149 30.52 -2.05 -18.43
C ASP A 149 29.89 -0.67 -18.19
N TYR A 150 28.66 -0.48 -18.64
CA TYR A 150 27.91 0.76 -18.42
C TYR A 150 27.62 1.03 -16.94
N LEU A 151 27.07 0.04 -16.22
CA LEU A 151 26.75 0.19 -14.81
C LEU A 151 28.01 0.28 -13.94
N TYR A 152 29.07 -0.47 -14.26
CA TYR A 152 30.35 -0.35 -13.60
C TYR A 152 30.94 1.06 -13.75
N GLY A 153 30.86 1.65 -14.95
CA GLY A 153 31.31 3.02 -15.21
C GLY A 153 30.57 4.04 -14.34
N ILE A 154 29.24 3.95 -14.27
CA ILE A 154 28.42 4.80 -13.39
C ILE A 154 28.80 4.60 -11.92
N ALA A 155 28.94 3.35 -11.48
CA ALA A 155 29.28 3.05 -10.09
C ALA A 155 30.65 3.60 -9.71
N SER A 156 31.62 3.53 -10.64
CA SER A 156 32.97 4.06 -10.46
C SER A 156 32.96 5.58 -10.33
N GLU A 157 32.25 6.28 -11.23
CA GLU A 157 32.12 7.74 -11.19
C GLU A 157 31.54 8.23 -9.85
N LEU A 158 30.48 7.58 -9.37
CA LEU A 158 29.83 7.93 -8.10
C LEU A 158 30.67 7.53 -6.87
N ALA A 159 31.41 6.44 -6.95
CA ALA A 159 32.31 6.02 -5.89
C ALA A 159 33.50 7.00 -5.75
N GLU A 160 34.11 7.39 -6.86
CA GLU A 160 35.25 8.32 -6.90
C GLU A 160 34.86 9.73 -6.44
N SER A 161 33.69 10.21 -6.85
CA SER A 161 33.19 11.53 -6.44
C SER A 161 32.70 11.57 -4.98
N GLY A 162 32.34 10.43 -4.38
CA GLY A 162 31.74 10.38 -3.05
C GLY A 162 30.33 10.98 -3.02
N GLU A 163 29.64 10.99 -4.16
CA GLU A 163 28.33 11.60 -4.34
C GLU A 163 27.27 10.56 -4.68
N MET A 164 26.01 10.95 -4.48
CA MET A 164 24.83 10.28 -5.02
C MET A 164 24.17 11.18 -6.05
N VAL A 165 23.48 10.57 -7.02
CA VAL A 165 22.70 11.30 -8.02
C VAL A 165 21.22 11.14 -7.75
N LEU A 166 20.50 12.26 -7.78
CA LEU A 166 19.05 12.23 -7.73
C LEU A 166 18.51 11.61 -9.03
N MET A 167 17.61 10.65 -8.89
CA MET A 167 16.92 9.97 -9.98
C MET A 167 15.48 10.47 -10.05
N GLY A 168 14.99 10.67 -11.28
CA GLY A 168 13.67 11.24 -11.52
C GLY A 168 12.80 10.36 -12.42
N GLY A 169 11.51 10.36 -12.14
CA GLY A 169 10.48 9.66 -12.92
C GLY A 169 9.80 10.57 -13.94
N GLY A 170 8.92 9.95 -14.73
CA GLY A 170 8.09 10.63 -15.72
C GLY A 170 8.84 11.13 -16.96
N PRO A 171 8.12 11.73 -17.93
CA PRO A 171 8.67 12.05 -19.26
C PRO A 171 9.89 12.98 -19.23
N LYS A 172 9.95 13.88 -18.23
CA LYS A 172 11.03 14.87 -18.08
C LYS A 172 12.03 14.52 -16.98
N GLY A 173 11.85 13.42 -16.26
CA GLY A 173 12.74 13.03 -15.15
C GLY A 173 12.70 13.99 -13.97
N LYS A 174 11.57 14.65 -13.73
CA LYS A 174 11.39 15.62 -12.64
C LYS A 174 10.42 15.14 -11.57
N ASP A 175 9.69 14.07 -11.86
CA ASP A 175 8.65 13.55 -10.97
C ASP A 175 9.30 12.60 -9.94
N PRO A 176 8.69 12.42 -8.77
CA PRO A 176 9.09 11.33 -7.88
C PRO A 176 8.90 9.97 -8.57
N LEU A 177 9.62 8.95 -8.10
CA LEU A 177 9.49 7.57 -8.57
C LEU A 177 8.26 6.91 -7.92
N VAL A 178 7.32 6.47 -8.75
CA VAL A 178 6.11 5.73 -8.37
C VAL A 178 6.13 4.39 -9.10
N PHE A 179 6.40 3.31 -8.36
CA PHE A 179 6.62 1.98 -8.94
C PHE A 179 5.34 1.20 -9.25
N GLN A 180 4.23 1.55 -8.59
CA GLN A 180 2.94 0.89 -8.76
C GLN A 180 1.80 1.90 -8.59
N THR A 181 0.65 1.66 -9.21
CA THR A 181 -0.53 2.54 -9.10
C THR A 181 -0.93 2.69 -7.64
N ASN A 182 -1.20 3.94 -7.23
CA ASN A 182 -1.46 4.36 -5.86
C ASN A 182 -0.34 4.01 -4.86
N GLY A 183 0.87 3.74 -5.37
CA GLY A 183 2.06 3.50 -4.57
C GLY A 183 2.66 4.78 -4.01
N THR A 184 3.46 4.64 -2.95
CA THR A 184 4.17 5.75 -2.33
C THR A 184 5.15 6.40 -3.32
N PRO A 185 5.12 7.72 -3.49
CA PRO A 185 6.11 8.44 -4.29
C PRO A 185 7.43 8.56 -3.54
N TYR A 186 8.54 8.24 -4.21
CA TYR A 186 9.89 8.31 -3.64
C TYR A 186 10.80 9.29 -4.38
N ARG A 187 11.66 9.98 -3.64
CA ARG A 187 12.90 10.54 -4.19
C ARG A 187 13.94 9.41 -4.26
N GLY A 188 14.49 9.18 -5.45
CA GLY A 188 15.53 8.18 -5.67
C GLY A 188 16.93 8.78 -5.64
N PHE A 189 17.85 8.14 -4.95
CA PHE A 189 19.25 8.55 -4.85
C PHE A 189 20.12 7.37 -5.24
N LEU A 190 20.88 7.53 -6.31
CA LEU A 190 21.73 6.49 -6.85
C LEU A 190 23.13 6.61 -6.25
N GLU A 191 23.56 5.56 -5.55
CA GLU A 191 24.90 5.40 -5.02
C GLU A 191 25.68 4.38 -5.85
N GLY A 192 26.93 4.69 -6.16
CA GLY A 192 27.92 3.75 -6.66
C GLY A 192 28.94 3.35 -5.60
N ARG A 193 29.31 2.06 -5.63
CA ARG A 193 30.45 1.48 -4.90
C ARG A 193 31.21 0.55 -5.83
N VAL A 194 32.52 0.51 -5.71
CA VAL A 194 33.39 -0.37 -6.50
C VAL A 194 34.45 -1.04 -5.63
N ASP A 195 34.83 -2.26 -6.01
CA ASP A 195 35.92 -3.02 -5.41
C ASP A 195 36.60 -3.89 -6.47
N GLY A 196 37.73 -3.40 -7.00
CA GLY A 196 38.40 -4.01 -8.14
C GLY A 196 37.45 -4.07 -9.34
N LYS A 197 37.10 -5.28 -9.79
CA LYS A 197 36.14 -5.51 -10.89
C LYS A 197 34.71 -5.77 -10.40
N ARG A 198 34.42 -5.51 -9.14
CA ARG A 198 33.06 -5.65 -8.59
C ARG A 198 32.47 -4.27 -8.43
N TYR A 199 31.17 -4.15 -8.67
CA TYR A 199 30.44 -2.91 -8.41
C TYR A 199 29.14 -3.21 -7.67
N GLN A 200 28.64 -2.18 -6.99
CA GLN A 200 27.27 -2.12 -6.50
C GLN A 200 26.68 -0.77 -6.88
N LEU A 201 25.46 -0.82 -7.41
CA LEU A 201 24.65 0.35 -7.69
C LEU A 201 23.39 0.25 -6.86
N LEU A 202 23.23 1.18 -5.91
CA LEU A 202 22.15 1.17 -4.93
C LEU A 202 21.26 2.39 -5.17
N LEU A 203 20.00 2.15 -5.51
CA LEU A 203 18.97 3.17 -5.57
C LEU A 203 18.28 3.26 -4.20
N HIS A 204 18.71 4.22 -3.40
CA HIS A 204 18.09 4.54 -2.12
C HIS A 204 16.83 5.36 -2.35
N LEU A 205 15.73 4.98 -1.71
CA LEU A 205 14.43 5.59 -1.84
C LEU A 205 14.05 6.26 -0.53
N SER A 206 13.68 7.54 -0.62
CA SER A 206 13.23 8.33 0.51
C SER A 206 11.94 9.07 0.17
N ASN A 207 10.99 9.03 1.10
CA ASN A 207 9.75 9.82 1.07
C ASN A 207 9.67 10.79 2.26
N MET A 208 10.76 10.96 3.02
CA MET A 208 10.82 11.80 4.21
C MET A 208 12.13 12.60 4.26
N GLU A 209 12.02 13.89 4.56
CA GLU A 209 13.16 14.79 4.76
C GLU A 209 13.22 15.19 6.24
N LEU A 210 14.40 15.05 6.84
CA LEU A 210 14.69 15.44 8.21
C LEU A 210 14.72 16.96 8.31
N LYS A 211 14.03 17.49 9.31
CA LYS A 211 14.16 18.90 9.71
C LYS A 211 15.17 19.00 10.84
N ARG A 212 15.92 20.09 10.87
CA ARG A 212 16.75 20.40 12.04
C ARG A 212 15.81 20.59 13.25
N PRO A 213 16.16 20.06 14.43
CA PRO A 213 15.41 20.35 15.64
C PRO A 213 15.36 21.85 15.88
N ALA A 214 14.25 22.34 16.45
CA ALA A 214 14.19 23.71 16.93
C ALA A 214 15.31 23.93 17.97
N PRO A 215 15.91 25.13 18.02
CA PRO A 215 16.86 25.44 19.08
C PRO A 215 16.17 25.20 20.43
N ALA A 216 16.88 24.54 21.36
CA ALA A 216 16.38 24.39 22.72
C ALA A 216 16.09 25.78 23.28
N GLU A 217 14.89 26.00 23.79
CA GLU A 217 14.58 27.22 24.53
C GLU A 217 15.60 27.32 25.67
N GLU A 218 16.42 28.37 25.65
CA GLU A 218 17.29 28.66 26.78
C GLU A 218 16.36 28.90 27.99
N GLU A 219 16.31 27.92 28.90
CA GLU A 219 15.68 28.11 30.21
C GLU A 219 16.34 29.33 30.84
N GLY A 220 15.58 30.43 30.90
CA GLY A 220 16.04 31.70 31.42
C GLY A 220 16.60 31.53 32.82
N LYS A 221 17.85 32.00 33.00
CA LYS A 221 18.45 32.24 34.31
C LYS A 221 17.73 33.33 35.08
#